data_AF-W1DKN9-F1
#
_entry.id   AF-W1DKN9-F1
#
_cell.length_a   1.000
_cell.length_b   1.000
_cell.length_c   1.000
_cell.angle_alpha   90.00
_cell.angle_beta   90.00
_cell.angle_gamma   90.00
#
_symmetry.space_group_name_H-M   'P 1'
#
loop_
_entity.id
_entity.type
_entity.pdbx_description
1 polymer ?
#
loop_
_entity_poly.entity_id
_entity_poly.type
_entity_poly.pdbx_seq_one_letter_code
_entity_poly.pdbx_strand_id
1 'polypeptide(L)'
;MIVGTNIGAGVLSIAYASSKAGFLPLLFWLVLVGSLTTVTMLYVAESTLRTRKHLQLSGLSKRYVGGFGALMMFLSVCVNSVGALTAYMTGSGKLLHSLFGISPALGSVLFFVPAAGVLYLGLKAIGRGEKFISIGMVVMISVLVIATLLKDTTRVGYLLDGNWLYMVPVFNVVAFCFSAQYIVPEMARGFADKPEKIA
;
A
#
# COMPACT_ATOMS: atom_id res chain seq x y z
N MET A 1 3.96 -10.24 2.30
CA MET A 1 4.07 -9.54 1.01
C MET A 1 2.82 -8.71 0.71
N ILE A 2 1.62 -9.29 0.53
CA ILE A 2 0.40 -8.47 0.33
C ILE A 2 0.19 -7.49 1.49
N VAL A 3 0.26 -7.99 2.73
CA VAL A 3 -0.02 -7.20 3.93
C VAL A 3 0.95 -6.03 4.05
N GLY A 4 2.26 -6.22 3.90
CA GLY A 4 3.22 -5.12 3.98
C GLY A 4 3.15 -4.15 2.80
N THR A 5 2.81 -4.59 1.59
CA THR A 5 2.60 -3.68 0.46
C THR A 5 1.35 -2.81 0.63
N ASN A 6 0.27 -3.37 1.17
CA ASN A 6 -0.96 -2.61 1.45
C ASN A 6 -0.83 -1.71 2.71
N ILE A 7 -0.10 -2.17 3.74
CA ILE A 7 0.00 -1.42 4.99
C ILE A 7 0.88 -0.17 4.86
N GLY A 8 2.01 -0.24 4.11
CA GLY A 8 3.06 0.79 3.91
C GLY A 8 2.81 2.25 4.35
N ALA A 9 2.96 3.22 3.44
CA ALA A 9 2.60 4.63 3.75
C ALA A 9 1.09 4.83 3.90
N GLY A 10 0.31 3.85 3.42
CA GLY A 10 -1.13 3.88 3.37
C GLY A 10 -1.78 4.00 4.73
N VAL A 11 -1.31 3.25 5.73
CA VAL A 11 -1.96 3.22 7.06
C VAL A 11 -1.85 4.56 7.80
N LEU A 12 -0.71 5.23 7.74
CA LEU A 12 -0.56 6.58 8.32
C LEU A 12 -1.32 7.64 7.49
N SER A 13 -1.34 7.48 6.17
CA SER A 13 -2.07 8.38 5.27
C SER A 13 -3.58 8.28 5.47
N ILE A 14 -4.12 7.07 5.71
CA ILE A 14 -5.52 6.84 6.05
C ILE A 14 -5.86 7.49 7.39
N ALA A 15 -5.03 7.32 8.42
CA ALA A 15 -5.26 7.96 9.71
C ALA A 15 -5.29 9.49 9.60
N TYR A 16 -4.37 10.08 8.83
CA TYR A 16 -4.36 11.52 8.55
C TYR A 16 -5.55 11.99 7.70
N ALA A 17 -5.96 11.21 6.69
CA ALA A 17 -7.12 11.53 5.88
C ALA A 17 -8.42 11.44 6.70
N SER A 18 -8.51 10.44 7.58
CA SER A 18 -9.63 10.25 8.50
C SER A 18 -9.82 11.43 9.46
N SER A 19 -8.72 12.01 9.95
CA SER A 19 -8.81 13.14 10.89
C SER A 19 -9.37 14.42 10.26
N LYS A 20 -9.35 14.52 8.92
CA LYS A 20 -9.94 15.66 8.19
C LYS A 20 -11.32 15.39 7.59
N ALA A 21 -11.55 14.17 7.10
CA ALA A 21 -12.80 13.81 6.42
C ALA A 21 -13.85 13.21 7.35
N GLY A 22 -13.46 12.76 8.54
CA GLY A 22 -14.32 12.00 9.45
C GLY A 22 -14.34 10.51 9.15
N PHE A 23 -14.96 9.75 10.05
CA PHE A 23 -14.99 8.28 9.97
C PHE A 23 -15.88 7.76 8.84
N LEU A 24 -17.06 8.35 8.65
CA LEU A 24 -18.07 7.85 7.70
C LEU A 24 -17.60 7.89 6.24
N PRO A 25 -17.04 9.02 5.74
CA PRO A 25 -16.53 9.08 4.37
C PRO A 25 -15.35 8.14 4.13
N LEU A 26 -14.50 7.95 5.13
CA LEU A 26 -13.41 6.97 5.06
C LEU A 26 -13.97 5.55 4.96
N LEU A 27 -14.89 5.17 5.85
CA LEU A 27 -15.47 3.83 5.87
C LEU A 27 -16.17 3.51 4.55
N PHE A 28 -16.94 4.46 4.00
CA PHE A 28 -17.59 4.32 2.71
C PHE A 28 -16.60 3.98 1.59
N TRP A 29 -15.52 4.76 1.46
CA TRP A 29 -14.51 4.52 0.42
C TRP A 29 -13.72 3.24 0.66
N LEU A 30 -13.41 2.92 1.92
CA LEU A 30 -12.67 1.70 2.27
C LEU A 30 -13.46 0.45 1.90
N VAL A 31 -14.76 0.44 2.17
CA VAL A 31 -15.67 -0.65 1.77
C VAL A 31 -15.81 -0.71 0.25
N LEU A 32 -16.07 0.41 -0.43
CA LEU A 32 -16.30 0.45 -1.86
C LEU A 32 -15.05 0.07 -2.67
N VAL A 33 -13.93 0.75 -2.42
CA VAL A 33 -12.65 0.47 -3.11
C VAL A 33 -12.11 -0.89 -2.70
N GLY A 34 -12.21 -1.26 -1.42
CA GLY A 34 -11.82 -2.59 -0.95
C GLY A 34 -12.58 -3.69 -1.69
N SER A 35 -13.89 -3.59 -1.80
CA SER A 35 -14.71 -4.58 -2.51
C SER A 35 -14.34 -4.69 -4.00
N LEU A 36 -14.22 -3.55 -4.69
CA LEU A 36 -13.83 -3.53 -6.11
C LEU A 36 -12.42 -4.10 -6.33
N THR A 37 -11.49 -3.79 -5.43
CA THR A 37 -10.11 -4.26 -5.53
C THR A 37 -9.97 -5.74 -5.19
N THR A 38 -10.77 -6.26 -4.26
CA THR A 38 -10.85 -7.71 -4.00
C THR A 38 -11.36 -8.46 -5.22
N VAL A 39 -12.47 -8.01 -5.83
CA VAL A 39 -13.02 -8.66 -7.03
C VAL A 39 -12.00 -8.70 -8.16
N THR A 40 -11.32 -7.58 -8.42
CA THR A 40 -10.30 -7.50 -9.48
C THR A 40 -9.04 -8.33 -9.16
N MET A 41 -8.60 -8.39 -7.89
CA MET A 41 -7.52 -9.29 -7.47
C MET A 41 -7.86 -10.77 -7.67
N LEU A 42 -9.11 -11.17 -7.40
CA LEU A 42 -9.57 -12.55 -7.62
C LEU A 42 -9.53 -12.92 -9.11
N TYR A 43 -9.97 -12.04 -10.01
CA TYR A 43 -9.85 -12.26 -11.46
C TYR A 43 -8.38 -12.38 -11.91
N VAL A 44 -7.49 -11.56 -11.37
CA VAL A 44 -6.05 -11.63 -11.65
C VAL A 44 -5.45 -12.94 -11.12
N ALA A 45 -5.85 -13.37 -9.92
CA ALA A 45 -5.40 -14.65 -9.34
C ALA A 45 -5.87 -15.83 -10.20
N GLU A 46 -7.14 -15.89 -10.58
CA GLU A 46 -7.71 -16.95 -11.40
C GLU A 46 -7.05 -17.03 -12.78
N SER A 47 -6.87 -15.88 -13.45
CA SER A 47 -6.18 -15.82 -14.76
C SER A 47 -4.71 -16.25 -14.66
N THR A 48 -4.03 -15.90 -13.56
CA THR A 48 -2.65 -16.32 -13.32
C THR A 48 -2.55 -17.84 -13.11
N LEU A 49 -3.42 -18.41 -12.26
CA LEU A 49 -3.45 -19.84 -11.97
C LEU A 49 -3.82 -20.69 -13.20
N ARG A 50 -4.75 -20.21 -14.04
CA ARG A 50 -5.14 -20.90 -15.29
C ARG A 50 -4.08 -20.84 -16.37
N THR A 51 -3.31 -19.75 -16.44
CA THR A 51 -2.31 -19.55 -17.50
C THR A 51 -1.10 -20.49 -17.33
N ARG A 52 -0.78 -20.91 -16.09
CA ARG A 52 0.39 -21.75 -15.72
C ARG A 52 1.71 -21.31 -16.38
N LYS A 53 1.82 -20.04 -16.77
CA LYS A 53 3.03 -19.41 -17.30
C LYS A 53 3.36 -18.21 -16.41
N HIS A 54 4.64 -18.00 -16.16
CA HIS A 54 5.16 -16.88 -15.39
C HIS A 54 5.02 -15.57 -16.19
N LEU A 55 3.84 -14.95 -16.14
CA LEU A 55 3.57 -13.66 -16.77
C LEU A 55 3.39 -12.56 -15.72
N GLN A 56 3.89 -11.36 -16.00
CA GLN A 56 3.59 -10.15 -15.22
C GLN A 56 2.17 -9.68 -15.55
N LEU A 57 1.64 -8.74 -14.76
CA LEU A 57 0.28 -8.23 -14.96
C LEU A 57 0.06 -7.66 -16.38
N SER A 58 1.06 -6.98 -16.93
CA SER A 58 1.08 -6.51 -18.33
C SER A 58 1.12 -7.66 -19.35
N GLY A 59 1.83 -8.75 -19.04
CA GLY A 59 1.88 -9.96 -19.86
C GLY A 59 0.57 -10.75 -19.86
N LEU A 60 -0.11 -10.84 -18.72
CA LEU A 60 -1.46 -11.39 -18.61
C LEU A 60 -2.45 -10.54 -19.42
N SER A 61 -2.34 -9.21 -19.30
CA SER A 61 -3.17 -8.27 -20.06
C SER A 61 -2.95 -8.41 -21.58
N LYS A 62 -1.71 -8.62 -22.02
CA LYS A 62 -1.41 -8.90 -23.44
C LYS A 62 -2.13 -10.14 -23.96
N ARG A 63 -2.23 -11.18 -23.12
CA ARG A 63 -2.83 -12.46 -23.49
C ARG A 63 -4.36 -12.43 -23.50
N TYR A 64 -4.99 -11.76 -22.54
CA TYR A 64 -6.45 -11.78 -22.35
C TYR A 64 -7.19 -10.55 -22.89
N VAL A 65 -6.52 -9.38 -22.95
CA VAL A 65 -7.12 -8.10 -23.39
C VAL A 65 -6.53 -7.64 -24.72
N GLY A 66 -5.28 -8.02 -25.01
CA GLY A 66 -4.57 -7.67 -26.24
C GLY A 66 -3.46 -6.64 -26.04
N GLY A 67 -2.83 -6.21 -27.15
CA GLY A 67 -1.64 -5.35 -27.12
C GLY A 67 -1.87 -3.97 -26.50
N PHE A 68 -3.02 -3.36 -26.78
CA PHE A 68 -3.38 -2.05 -26.20
C PHE A 68 -3.59 -2.14 -24.68
N GLY A 69 -4.28 -3.18 -24.20
CA GLY A 69 -4.46 -3.43 -22.77
C GLY A 69 -3.13 -3.66 -22.04
N ALA A 70 -2.20 -4.36 -22.67
CA ALA A 70 -0.84 -4.54 -22.12
C ALA A 70 -0.09 -3.22 -21.97
N LEU A 71 -0.19 -2.32 -22.96
CA LEU A 71 0.45 -1.01 -22.92
C LEU A 71 -0.14 -0.14 -21.82
N MET A 72 -1.47 -0.05 -21.72
CA MET A 72 -2.15 0.72 -20.68
C MET A 72 -1.78 0.22 -19.27
N MET A 73 -1.76 -1.11 -19.09
CA MET A 73 -1.37 -1.71 -17.81
C MET A 73 0.09 -1.47 -17.47
N PHE A 74 0.99 -1.55 -18.46
CA PHE A 74 2.40 -1.23 -18.26
C PHE A 74 2.59 0.23 -17.85
N LEU A 75 1.96 1.18 -18.55
CA LEU A 75 2.03 2.59 -18.22
C LEU A 75 1.47 2.89 -16.83
N SER A 76 0.34 2.27 -16.47
CA SER A 76 -0.26 2.40 -15.13
C SER A 76 0.69 1.94 -14.03
N VAL A 77 1.32 0.77 -14.19
CA VAL A 77 2.31 0.25 -13.22
C VAL A 77 3.52 1.16 -13.11
N CYS A 78 4.03 1.68 -14.23
CA CYS A 78 5.16 2.62 -14.24
C CYS A 78 4.82 3.92 -13.49
N VAL A 79 3.70 4.55 -13.81
CA VAL A 79 3.24 5.79 -13.16
C VAL A 79 3.03 5.57 -11.66
N ASN A 80 2.35 4.49 -11.27
CA ASN A 80 2.13 4.16 -9.86
C ASN A 80 3.45 3.91 -9.13
N SER A 81 4.40 3.19 -9.73
CA SER A 81 5.68 2.86 -9.10
C SER A 81 6.55 4.11 -8.90
N VAL A 82 6.65 4.98 -9.91
CA VAL A 82 7.40 6.24 -9.80
C VAL A 82 6.74 7.18 -8.79
N GLY A 83 5.41 7.28 -8.79
CA GLY A 83 4.66 8.08 -7.83
C GLY A 83 4.85 7.59 -6.40
N ALA A 84 4.73 6.27 -6.18
CA ALA A 84 4.94 5.65 -4.88
C ALA A 84 6.38 5.88 -4.38
N LEU A 85 7.39 5.64 -5.22
CA LEU A 85 8.79 5.83 -4.84
C LEU A 85 9.08 7.29 -4.47
N THR A 86 8.56 8.23 -5.26
CA THR A 86 8.71 9.68 -4.99
C THR A 86 8.05 10.07 -3.67
N ALA A 87 6.85 9.54 -3.40
CA ALA A 87 6.12 9.77 -2.16
C ALA A 87 6.87 9.20 -0.95
N TYR A 88 7.39 7.97 -1.05
CA TYR A 88 8.19 7.34 0.01
C TYR A 88 9.49 8.10 0.29
N MET A 89 10.20 8.50 -0.75
CA MET A 89 11.45 9.26 -0.63
C MET A 89 11.21 10.64 0.01
N THR A 90 10.22 11.38 -0.50
CA THR A 90 9.88 12.71 0.02
C THR A 90 9.33 12.65 1.45
N GLY A 91 8.47 11.67 1.73
CA GLY A 91 7.90 11.46 3.06
C GLY A 91 8.98 11.14 4.08
N SER A 92 9.88 10.22 3.75
CA SER A 92 10.98 9.83 4.62
C SER A 92 11.99 10.96 4.81
N GLY A 93 12.30 11.73 3.76
CA GLY A 93 13.16 12.90 3.86
C GLY A 93 12.62 13.97 4.81
N LYS A 94 11.30 14.24 4.76
CA LYS A 94 10.62 15.15 5.71
C LYS A 94 10.64 14.62 7.14
N LEU A 95 10.46 13.31 7.34
CA LEU A 95 10.55 12.69 8.66
C LEU A 95 11.96 12.83 9.24
N LEU A 96 13.00 12.51 8.46
CA LEU A 96 14.38 12.67 8.90
C LEU A 96 14.76 14.12 9.18
N HIS A 97 14.25 15.06 8.38
CA HIS A 97 14.39 16.49 8.66
C HIS A 97 13.78 16.86 10.02
N SER A 98 12.58 16.37 10.33
CA SER A 98 11.91 16.64 11.61
C SER A 98 12.62 16.01 12.82
N LEU A 99 13.36 14.90 12.63
CA LEU A 99 14.04 14.19 13.70
C LEU A 99 15.47 14.70 13.95
N PHE A 100 16.21 14.99 12.88
CA PHE A 100 17.64 15.31 12.94
C PHE A 100 17.98 16.73 12.50
N GLY A 101 16.98 17.52 12.06
CA GLY A 101 17.18 18.88 11.55
C GLY A 101 17.91 18.99 10.21
N ILE A 102 18.22 17.85 9.56
CA ILE A 102 18.99 17.82 8.30
C ILE A 102 18.13 18.22 7.09
N SER A 103 18.75 18.71 6.01
CA SER A 103 18.00 19.06 4.78
C SER A 103 17.16 17.87 4.26
N PRO A 104 15.90 18.10 3.79
CA PRO A 104 15.06 17.03 3.26
C PRO A 104 15.67 16.25 2.09
N ALA A 105 16.51 16.90 1.28
CA ALA A 105 17.24 16.24 0.20
C ALA A 105 18.24 15.23 0.74
N LEU A 106 19.02 15.64 1.75
CA LEU A 106 19.97 14.76 2.46
C LEU A 106 19.23 13.63 3.20
N GLY A 107 18.10 13.92 3.85
CA GLY A 107 17.27 12.90 4.50
C GLY A 107 16.74 11.86 3.50
N SER A 108 16.33 12.28 2.31
CA SER A 108 15.87 11.35 1.26
C SER A 108 17.01 10.44 0.79
N VAL A 109 18.20 10.99 0.54
CA VAL A 109 19.38 10.20 0.14
C VAL A 109 19.80 9.23 1.23
N LEU A 110 19.81 9.67 2.50
CA LEU A 110 20.17 8.83 3.64
C LEU A 110 19.17 7.68 3.83
N PHE A 111 17.90 7.89 3.48
CA PHE A 111 16.89 6.83 3.46
C PHE A 111 17.06 5.86 2.28
N PHE A 112 17.53 6.34 1.14
CA PHE A 112 17.73 5.53 -0.07
C PHE A 112 18.86 4.51 0.05
N VAL A 113 20.00 4.90 0.63
CA VAL A 113 21.19 4.03 0.75
C VAL A 113 20.88 2.68 1.42
N PRO A 114 20.27 2.62 2.62
CA PRO A 114 19.91 1.34 3.23
C PRO A 114 18.80 0.62 2.47
N ALA A 115 17.85 1.34 1.86
CA ALA A 115 16.80 0.73 1.04
C ALA A 115 17.38 0.00 -0.19
N ALA A 116 18.35 0.61 -0.87
CA ALA A 116 19.10 0.00 -1.96
C ALA A 116 19.93 -1.19 -1.50
N GLY A 117 20.51 -1.12 -0.29
CA GLY A 117 21.21 -2.25 0.35
C GLY A 117 20.29 -3.45 0.57
N VAL A 118 19.07 -3.23 1.09
CA VAL A 118 18.08 -4.31 1.28
C VAL A 118 17.63 -4.89 -0.07
N LEU A 119 17.49 -4.06 -1.10
CA LEU A 119 17.18 -4.53 -2.46
C LEU A 119 18.28 -5.44 -3.01
N TYR A 120 19.55 -5.10 -2.78
CA TYR A 120 20.71 -5.90 -3.21
C TYR A 120 20.78 -7.27 -2.52
N LEU A 121 20.40 -7.35 -1.23
CA LEU A 121 20.34 -8.59 -0.46
C LEU A 121 19.21 -9.55 -0.91
N GLY A 122 18.35 -9.10 -1.83
CA GLY A 122 17.36 -9.93 -2.52
C GLY A 122 16.04 -10.14 -1.78
N LEU A 123 15.10 -10.77 -2.48
CA LEU A 123 13.69 -10.91 -2.07
C LEU A 123 13.48 -11.63 -0.72
N LYS A 124 14.39 -12.53 -0.33
CA LYS A 124 14.32 -13.24 0.97
C LYS A 124 14.53 -12.29 2.15
N ALA A 125 15.44 -11.31 2.02
CA ALA A 125 15.68 -10.30 3.05
C ALA A 125 14.48 -9.36 3.18
N ILE A 126 13.92 -8.93 2.04
CA ILE A 126 12.70 -8.10 1.98
C ILE A 126 11.54 -8.80 2.69
N GLY A 127 11.27 -10.07 2.36
CA GLY A 127 10.15 -10.81 2.96
C GLY A 127 10.28 -11.05 4.45
N ARG A 128 11.51 -11.22 4.98
CA ARG A 128 11.75 -11.34 6.43
C ARG A 128 11.61 -9.98 7.12
N GLY A 129 12.18 -8.92 6.54
CA GLY A 129 12.08 -7.55 7.08
C GLY A 129 10.65 -7.04 7.14
N GLU A 130 9.85 -7.33 6.12
CA GLU A 130 8.43 -6.95 6.06
C GLU A 130 7.64 -7.46 7.27
N LYS A 131 7.89 -8.70 7.71
CA LYS A 131 7.19 -9.27 8.88
C LYS A 131 7.49 -8.46 10.15
N PHE A 132 8.75 -8.12 10.38
CA PHE A 132 9.14 -7.32 11.55
C PHE A 132 8.55 -5.92 11.51
N ILE A 133 8.62 -5.25 10.36
CA ILE A 133 8.06 -3.91 10.17
C ILE A 133 6.53 -3.93 10.35
N SER A 134 5.85 -4.95 9.83
CA SER A 134 4.40 -5.11 10.00
C SER A 134 3.99 -5.32 11.45
N ILE A 135 4.72 -6.12 12.22
CA ILE A 135 4.47 -6.31 13.65
C ILE A 135 4.66 -4.97 14.39
N GLY A 136 5.74 -4.25 14.09
CA GLY A 136 6.01 -2.93 14.68
C GLY A 136 4.88 -1.93 14.40
N MET A 137 4.35 -1.90 13.19
CA MET A 137 3.21 -1.04 12.83
C MET A 137 1.94 -1.40 13.61
N VAL A 138 1.61 -2.68 13.74
CA VAL A 138 0.45 -3.13 14.52
C VAL A 138 0.59 -2.71 15.98
N VAL A 139 1.75 -2.96 16.59
CA VAL A 139 2.03 -2.57 17.98
C VAL A 139 1.89 -1.05 18.15
N MET A 140 2.48 -0.26 17.25
CA MET A 140 2.37 1.20 17.30
C MET A 140 0.92 1.68 17.23
N ILE A 141 0.11 1.13 16.32
CA ILE A 141 -1.31 1.46 16.20
C ILE A 141 -2.06 1.07 17.47
N SER A 142 -1.83 -0.12 18.00
CA SER A 142 -2.46 -0.58 19.25
C SER A 142 -2.14 0.35 20.42
N VAL A 143 -0.88 0.79 20.55
CA VAL A 143 -0.47 1.76 21.57
C VAL A 143 -1.18 3.09 21.39
N LEU A 144 -1.27 3.61 20.15
CA LEU A 144 -1.98 4.87 19.87
C LEU A 144 -3.48 4.76 20.19
N VAL A 145 -4.12 3.63 19.88
CA VAL A 145 -5.53 3.38 20.22
C VAL A 145 -5.72 3.35 21.73
N ILE A 146 -4.90 2.58 22.46
CA ILE A 146 -4.98 2.49 23.93
C ILE A 146 -4.74 3.86 24.57
N ALA A 147 -3.72 4.60 24.14
CA ALA A 147 -3.43 5.94 24.63
C ALA A 147 -4.57 6.93 24.37
N THR A 148 -5.28 6.77 23.25
CA THR A 148 -6.46 7.59 22.91
C THR A 148 -7.65 7.24 23.82
N LEU A 149 -7.87 5.95 24.11
CA LEU A 149 -8.96 5.50 24.98
C LEU A 149 -8.76 5.89 26.45
N LEU A 150 -7.51 5.93 26.93
CA LEU A 150 -7.17 6.33 28.29
C LEU A 150 -7.23 7.85 28.53
N LYS A 151 -7.39 8.65 27.48
CA LYS A 151 -7.39 10.11 27.59
C LYS A 151 -8.81 10.64 27.77
N ASP A 152 -9.08 11.28 28.91
CA ASP A 152 -10.41 11.82 29.29
C ASP A 152 -10.97 12.89 28.33
N THR A 153 -10.13 13.44 27.44
CA THR A 153 -10.54 14.43 26.42
C THR A 153 -11.12 13.81 25.15
N THR A 154 -11.18 12.47 25.06
CA THR A 154 -11.62 11.78 23.84
C THR A 154 -13.14 11.87 23.67
N ARG A 155 -13.59 12.86 22.89
CA ARG A 155 -14.99 13.01 22.51
C ARG A 155 -15.28 12.21 21.23
N VAL A 156 -15.94 11.07 21.41
CA VAL A 156 -16.38 10.16 20.32
C VAL A 156 -17.24 10.87 19.27
N GLY A 157 -17.92 11.96 19.64
CA GLY A 157 -18.72 12.79 18.70
C GLY A 157 -17.92 13.35 17.52
N TYR A 158 -16.63 13.66 17.69
CA TYR A 158 -15.78 14.15 16.59
C TYR A 158 -15.46 13.07 15.55
N LEU A 159 -15.75 11.79 15.80
CA LEU A 159 -15.63 10.75 14.77
C LEU A 159 -16.66 10.95 13.65
N LEU A 160 -17.82 11.52 14.00
CA LEU A 160 -18.93 11.77 13.09
C LEU A 160 -18.88 13.17 12.48
N ASP A 161 -18.17 14.11 13.12
CA ASP A 161 -17.89 15.43 12.55
C ASP A 161 -16.85 15.31 11.43
N GLY A 162 -17.37 15.17 10.20
CA GLY A 162 -16.57 15.02 8.99
C GLY A 162 -17.02 15.98 7.91
N ASN A 163 -16.08 16.66 7.28
CA ASN A 163 -16.39 17.49 6.12
C ASN A 163 -16.35 16.61 4.85
N TRP A 164 -17.54 16.39 4.26
CA TRP A 164 -17.75 15.63 3.03
C TRP A 164 -16.97 16.17 1.82
N LEU A 165 -16.51 17.42 1.86
CA LEU A 165 -15.63 17.99 0.83
C LEU A 165 -14.30 17.23 0.71
N TYR A 166 -13.83 16.57 1.78
CA TYR A 166 -12.60 15.76 1.75
C TYR A 166 -12.79 14.34 1.21
N MET A 167 -13.97 13.99 0.67
CA MET A 167 -14.21 12.67 0.06
C MET A 167 -13.23 12.33 -1.08
N VAL A 168 -12.93 13.30 -1.95
CA VAL A 168 -12.05 13.05 -3.12
C VAL A 168 -10.60 12.79 -2.70
N PRO A 169 -9.99 13.60 -1.80
CA PRO A 169 -8.69 13.26 -1.23
C PRO A 169 -8.64 11.90 -0.53
N VAL A 170 -9.68 11.55 0.24
CA VAL A 170 -9.77 10.25 0.93
C VAL A 170 -9.80 9.11 -0.07
N PHE A 171 -10.60 9.22 -1.13
CA PHE A 171 -10.65 8.24 -2.21
C PHE A 171 -9.26 7.97 -2.78
N ASN A 172 -8.50 9.02 -3.12
CA ASN A 172 -7.15 8.87 -3.68
C ASN A 172 -6.19 8.13 -2.73
N VAL A 173 -6.26 8.45 -1.43
CA VAL A 173 -5.45 7.75 -0.41
C VAL A 173 -5.85 6.28 -0.32
N VAL A 174 -7.15 5.99 -0.23
CA VAL A 174 -7.66 4.62 -0.12
C VAL A 174 -7.32 3.80 -1.38
N ALA A 175 -7.51 4.37 -2.57
CA ALA A 175 -7.15 3.74 -3.85
C ALA A 175 -5.65 3.42 -3.92
N PHE A 176 -4.80 4.33 -3.45
CA PHE A 176 -3.36 4.08 -3.37
C PHE A 176 -3.03 2.92 -2.40
N CYS A 177 -3.70 2.84 -1.25
CA CYS A 177 -3.50 1.76 -0.27
C CYS A 177 -3.86 0.38 -0.83
N PHE A 178 -4.86 0.29 -1.69
CA PHE A 178 -5.28 -0.97 -2.32
C PHE A 178 -4.58 -1.27 -3.67
N SER A 179 -3.61 -0.44 -4.08
CA SER A 179 -2.93 -0.55 -5.38
C SER A 179 -2.04 -1.81 -5.52
N ALA A 180 -1.83 -2.61 -4.46
CA ALA A 180 -0.91 -3.78 -4.48
C ALA A 180 -1.32 -4.96 -5.40
N GLN A 181 -2.29 -4.78 -6.29
CA GLN A 181 -2.78 -5.79 -7.23
C GLN A 181 -1.69 -6.34 -8.15
N TYR A 182 -0.69 -5.52 -8.48
CA TYR A 182 0.43 -5.93 -9.35
C TYR A 182 1.37 -6.95 -8.70
N ILE A 183 1.33 -7.13 -7.38
CA ILE A 183 2.10 -8.16 -6.67
C ILE A 183 1.44 -9.54 -6.75
N VAL A 184 0.14 -9.62 -7.04
CA VAL A 184 -0.61 -10.89 -7.06
C VAL A 184 0.01 -11.90 -8.04
N PRO A 185 0.34 -11.55 -9.30
CA PRO A 185 0.99 -12.49 -10.21
C PRO A 185 2.38 -12.92 -9.74
N GLU A 186 3.18 -12.01 -9.18
CA GLU A 186 4.52 -12.31 -8.63
C GLU A 186 4.43 -13.29 -7.46
N MET A 187 3.48 -13.10 -6.55
CA MET A 187 3.27 -14.04 -5.45
C MET A 187 2.79 -15.40 -5.94
N ALA A 188 1.89 -15.44 -6.92
CA ALA A 188 1.42 -16.69 -7.49
C ALA A 188 2.57 -17.49 -8.12
N ARG A 189 3.62 -16.82 -8.63
CA ARG A 189 4.87 -17.49 -9.03
C ARG A 189 5.66 -17.99 -7.82
N GLY A 190 5.82 -17.16 -6.79
CA GLY A 190 6.55 -17.53 -5.56
C GLY A 190 5.90 -18.68 -4.78
N PHE A 191 4.61 -18.90 -4.95
CA PHE A 191 3.84 -20.01 -4.38
C PHE A 191 3.41 -21.05 -5.43
N ALA A 192 4.08 -21.12 -6.59
CA ALA A 192 3.75 -22.08 -7.65
C ALA A 192 3.74 -23.55 -7.16
N ASP A 193 4.55 -23.87 -6.14
CA ASP A 193 4.64 -25.19 -5.53
C ASP A 193 3.51 -25.49 -4.52
N LYS A 194 2.70 -24.49 -4.14
CA LYS A 194 1.61 -24.60 -3.13
C LYS A 194 0.39 -23.75 -3.51
N PRO A 195 -0.38 -24.15 -4.54
CA PRO A 195 -1.53 -23.39 -5.04
C PRO A 195 -2.65 -23.18 -4.00
N GLU A 196 -2.77 -24.07 -3.01
CA GLU A 196 -3.75 -23.98 -1.90
C GLU A 196 -3.53 -22.78 -0.98
N LYS A 197 -2.36 -22.13 -1.01
CA LYS A 197 -2.06 -20.94 -0.19
C LYS A 197 -2.43 -19.62 -0.86
N ILE A 198 -2.98 -19.68 -2.08
CA ILE A 198 -3.33 -18.51 -2.90
C ILE A 198 -4.87 -18.33 -2.96
N ALA A 199 -5.64 -19.40 -2.75
CA ALA A 199 -7.10 -19.42 -2.79
C ALA A 199 -7.73 -19.14 -1.41
#